data_AF-A0A2D9T0A2-F1
#
_entry.id   AF-A0A2D9T0A2-F1
#
_cell.length_a   1.000
_cell.length_b   1.000
_cell.length_c   1.000
_cell.angle_alpha   90.00
_cell.angle_beta   90.00
_cell.angle_gamma   90.00
#
_symmetry.space_group_name_H-M   'P 1'
#
loop_
_entity.id
_entity.type
_entity.pdbx_description
1 polymer ?
#
loop_
_entity_poly.entity_id
_entity_poly.type
_entity_poly.pdbx_seq_one_letter_code
_entity_poly.pdbx_strand_id
1 'polypeptide(L)'
;MKQSAAERPDPSLLRKAAIATGRAMDHAGRVLVKPIPGFTLKGTIFDTLEGAAARFVMKTRIGKEPHWHATEADAVERSYAKAREDHPLPEVDPALIRFLIDECDFDVEHAEGSFLDHLYFCFEYSVHHYPQHSPVVSLLHSILGTGTNTFAMEAKKIPALKEHLTDFEWRHIEAFPSVLRLLYDLPLRRELRENAHRIDRLERVDFRRVIDNEPISMSGEDFVIQLNYQLIHLIDFLPAANWATHANDTAFILFRDLYDLMKSTGMLQADVGYVPPGRLRTLKGEKPSLRALLPTLIPVPLSERMASKSVRTFSERIGHDMSYRLTWR
;
A
#
# COMPACT_ATOMS: atom_id res chain seq x y z
N MET A 1 -19.64 -1.15 -13.33
CA MET A 1 -20.46 -0.24 -12.50
C MET A 1 -19.50 0.81 -11.99
N LYS A 2 -19.82 2.10 -12.12
CA LYS A 2 -18.95 3.17 -11.63
C LYS A 2 -18.81 3.03 -10.11
N GLN A 3 -17.58 3.04 -9.60
CA GLN A 3 -17.34 2.99 -8.16
C GLN A 3 -17.83 4.30 -7.53
N SER A 4 -18.46 4.23 -6.36
CA SER A 4 -18.97 5.41 -5.65
C SER A 4 -18.49 5.42 -4.21
N ALA A 5 -17.90 6.53 -3.77
CA ALA A 5 -17.50 6.70 -2.38
C ALA A 5 -18.70 6.73 -1.41
N ALA A 6 -19.93 6.85 -1.92
CA ALA A 6 -21.16 6.73 -1.14
C ALA A 6 -21.37 5.33 -0.54
N GLU A 7 -20.81 4.29 -1.17
CA GLU A 7 -20.99 2.91 -0.76
C GLU A 7 -19.66 2.37 -0.24
N ARG A 8 -19.61 2.04 1.05
CA ARG A 8 -18.50 1.29 1.61
C ARG A 8 -18.51 -0.13 1.02
N PRO A 9 -17.45 -0.57 0.33
CA PRO A 9 -17.37 -1.94 -0.18
C PRO A 9 -17.18 -2.94 0.96
N ASP A 10 -17.71 -4.16 0.81
CA ASP A 10 -17.39 -5.26 1.72
C ASP A 10 -15.94 -5.72 1.46
N PRO A 11 -15.04 -5.73 2.46
CA PRO A 11 -13.66 -6.12 2.22
C PRO A 11 -13.56 -7.60 1.79
N SER A 12 -12.57 -7.93 0.96
CA SER A 12 -12.26 -9.32 0.64
C SER A 12 -11.89 -10.11 1.90
N LEU A 13 -12.00 -11.44 1.88
CA LEU A 13 -11.59 -12.29 3.01
C LEU A 13 -10.13 -12.06 3.42
N LEU A 14 -9.23 -11.75 2.48
CA LEU A 14 -7.84 -11.42 2.79
C LEU A 14 -7.74 -10.14 3.64
N ARG A 15 -8.45 -9.10 3.23
CA ARG A 15 -8.52 -7.82 3.95
C ARG A 15 -9.19 -7.97 5.31
N LYS A 16 -10.31 -8.71 5.38
CA LYS A 16 -10.99 -9.06 6.64
C LYS A 16 -10.04 -9.78 7.61
N ALA A 17 -9.24 -10.73 7.13
CA ALA A 17 -8.27 -11.45 7.95
C ALA A 17 -7.19 -10.50 8.52
N ALA A 18 -6.67 -9.58 7.72
CA ALA A 18 -5.71 -8.58 8.17
C ALA A 18 -6.34 -7.60 9.18
N ILE A 19 -7.52 -7.04 8.90
CA ILE A 19 -8.24 -6.11 9.80
C ILE A 19 -8.59 -6.79 11.13
N ALA A 20 -9.03 -8.05 11.10
CA ALA A 20 -9.42 -8.77 12.31
C ALA A 20 -8.23 -9.10 13.21
N THR A 21 -7.04 -9.29 12.65
CA THR A 21 -5.88 -9.78 13.41
C THR A 21 -4.81 -8.72 13.68
N GLY A 22 -4.81 -7.62 12.93
CA GLY A 22 -3.72 -6.64 12.93
C GLY A 22 -2.42 -7.24 12.39
N ARG A 23 -2.48 -8.29 11.56
CA ARG A 23 -1.30 -9.06 11.14
C ARG A 23 -1.23 -9.27 9.65
N ALA A 24 -0.04 -9.06 9.12
CA ALA A 24 0.38 -9.60 7.84
C ALA A 24 0.78 -11.08 8.00
N MET A 25 0.09 -11.99 7.32
CA MET A 25 0.28 -13.44 7.44
C MET A 25 0.35 -14.16 6.09
N ASP A 26 1.17 -15.22 6.02
CA ASP A 26 1.16 -16.17 4.91
C ASP A 26 0.01 -17.18 5.09
N HIS A 27 -0.99 -17.15 4.19
CA HIS A 27 -2.14 -18.06 4.24
C HIS A 27 -1.91 -19.39 3.49
N ALA A 28 -0.67 -19.79 3.22
CA ALA A 28 -0.33 -21.06 2.60
C ALA A 28 -1.00 -22.26 3.31
N GLY A 29 -1.81 -23.01 2.56
CA GLY A 29 -2.58 -24.15 3.06
C GLY A 29 -3.96 -23.81 3.63
N ARG A 30 -4.30 -22.52 3.76
CA ARG A 30 -5.65 -22.03 4.11
C ARG A 30 -6.43 -21.57 2.88
N VAL A 31 -5.71 -21.21 1.83
CA VAL A 31 -6.27 -20.75 0.55
C VAL A 31 -5.73 -21.57 -0.63
N LEU A 32 -6.53 -21.65 -1.67
CA LEU A 32 -6.12 -22.07 -3.01
C LEU A 32 -5.92 -20.83 -3.87
N VAL A 33 -4.69 -20.58 -4.35
CA VAL A 33 -4.38 -19.46 -5.22
C VAL A 33 -4.50 -19.88 -6.68
N LYS A 34 -5.42 -19.26 -7.42
CA LYS A 34 -5.70 -19.58 -8.83
C LYS A 34 -5.47 -18.37 -9.72
N PRO A 35 -5.00 -18.55 -10.96
CA PRO A 35 -4.95 -17.46 -11.94
C PRO A 35 -6.36 -16.97 -12.28
N ILE A 36 -6.53 -15.66 -12.45
CA ILE A 36 -7.78 -15.06 -12.93
C ILE A 36 -7.87 -15.30 -14.45
N PRO A 37 -8.90 -16.01 -14.96
CA PRO A 37 -9.04 -16.27 -16.39
C PRO A 37 -9.13 -14.97 -17.20
N GLY A 38 -8.32 -14.86 -18.26
CA GLY A 38 -8.34 -13.71 -19.16
C GLY A 38 -7.77 -12.40 -18.60
N PHE A 39 -7.19 -12.41 -17.39
CA PHE A 39 -6.69 -11.20 -16.72
C PHE A 39 -5.75 -10.36 -17.61
N THR A 40 -5.96 -9.04 -17.57
CA THR A 40 -5.20 -8.04 -18.31
C THR A 40 -4.83 -6.87 -17.40
N LEU A 41 -3.69 -6.23 -17.66
CA LEU A 41 -3.31 -5.00 -16.96
C LEU A 41 -4.10 -3.78 -17.45
N LYS A 42 -4.79 -3.90 -18.60
CA LYS A 42 -5.58 -2.81 -19.18
C LYS A 42 -6.73 -2.44 -18.24
N GLY A 43 -6.89 -1.14 -17.98
CA GLY A 43 -7.90 -0.63 -17.03
C GLY A 43 -7.49 -0.70 -15.56
N THR A 44 -6.29 -1.22 -15.26
CA THR A 44 -5.73 -1.20 -13.91
C THR A 44 -4.76 -0.04 -13.74
N ILE A 45 -4.35 0.25 -12.50
CA ILE A 45 -3.26 1.21 -12.22
C ILE A 45 -1.94 0.85 -12.95
N PHE A 46 -1.76 -0.41 -13.35
CA PHE A 46 -0.56 -0.86 -14.07
C PHE A 46 -0.68 -0.78 -15.60
N ASP A 47 -1.75 -0.20 -16.15
CA ASP A 47 -1.92 -0.11 -17.61
C ASP A 47 -0.79 0.70 -18.26
N THR A 48 -0.29 1.71 -17.57
CA THR A 48 0.80 2.59 -18.02
C THR A 48 2.21 2.00 -17.88
N LEU A 49 2.33 0.78 -17.36
CA LEU A 49 3.61 0.09 -17.20
C LEU A 49 4.19 -0.28 -18.57
N GLU A 50 5.42 0.14 -18.84
CA GLU A 50 6.10 -0.12 -20.11
C GLU A 50 6.98 -1.37 -20.08
N GLY A 51 7.18 -1.96 -21.26
CA GLY A 51 8.07 -3.10 -21.46
C GLY A 51 7.41 -4.45 -21.22
N ALA A 52 7.58 -5.38 -22.17
CA ALA A 52 6.95 -6.69 -22.14
C ALA A 52 7.35 -7.50 -20.90
N ALA A 53 8.61 -7.42 -20.46
CA ALA A 53 9.10 -8.14 -19.28
C ALA A 53 8.46 -7.63 -17.98
N ALA A 54 8.41 -6.30 -17.77
CA ALA A 54 7.82 -5.71 -16.57
C ALA A 54 6.31 -6.00 -16.50
N ARG A 55 5.60 -5.82 -17.63
CA ARG A 55 4.17 -6.18 -17.74
C ARG A 55 3.93 -7.66 -17.50
N PHE A 56 4.78 -8.56 -18.01
CA PHE A 56 4.65 -9.99 -17.77
C PHE A 56 4.83 -10.36 -16.30
N VAL A 57 5.87 -9.80 -15.63
CA VAL A 57 6.11 -10.00 -14.20
C VAL A 57 4.91 -9.50 -13.40
N MET A 58 4.46 -8.27 -13.65
CA MET A 58 3.35 -7.66 -12.94
C MET A 58 2.07 -8.48 -13.12
N LYS A 59 1.70 -8.81 -14.37
CA LYS A 59 0.54 -9.66 -14.69
C LYS A 59 0.58 -11.01 -13.96
N THR A 60 1.75 -11.62 -13.86
CA THR A 60 1.90 -12.93 -13.20
C THR A 60 1.75 -12.84 -11.68
N ARG A 61 2.10 -11.70 -11.08
CA ARG A 61 1.99 -11.49 -9.63
C ARG A 61 0.54 -11.25 -9.23
N ILE A 62 -0.13 -10.32 -9.92
CA ILE A 62 -1.44 -9.80 -9.52
C ILE A 62 -2.61 -10.46 -10.23
N GLY A 63 -2.38 -11.20 -11.31
CA GLY A 63 -3.42 -11.90 -12.08
C GLY A 63 -3.86 -13.19 -11.41
N LYS A 64 -4.07 -13.18 -10.09
CA LYS A 64 -4.37 -14.32 -9.25
C LYS A 64 -5.41 -13.93 -8.20
N GLU A 65 -6.20 -14.90 -7.77
CA GLU A 65 -7.21 -14.73 -6.73
C GLU A 65 -7.10 -15.85 -5.67
N PRO A 66 -7.22 -15.52 -4.38
CA PRO A 66 -7.27 -16.52 -3.31
C PRO A 66 -8.69 -17.06 -3.12
N HIS A 67 -8.82 -18.38 -3.17
CA HIS A 67 -10.05 -19.12 -2.85
C HIS A 67 -9.89 -19.76 -1.47
N TRP A 68 -10.60 -19.25 -0.47
CA TRP A 68 -10.48 -19.73 0.90
C TRP A 68 -11.14 -21.10 1.11
N HIS A 69 -10.55 -21.94 1.96
CA HIS A 69 -11.24 -23.12 2.47
C HIS A 69 -12.41 -22.68 3.36
N ALA A 70 -13.58 -23.32 3.23
CA ALA A 70 -14.81 -22.90 3.89
C ALA A 70 -14.64 -22.66 5.41
N THR A 71 -13.98 -23.59 6.11
CA THR A 71 -13.72 -23.46 7.55
C THR A 71 -12.86 -22.25 7.90
N GLU A 72 -11.91 -21.89 7.04
CA GLU A 72 -11.03 -20.73 7.22
C GLU A 72 -11.79 -19.43 6.89
N ALA A 73 -12.58 -19.43 5.82
CA ALA A 73 -13.44 -18.30 5.45
C ALA A 73 -14.42 -17.96 6.58
N ASP A 74 -15.13 -18.96 7.12
CA ASP A 74 -16.07 -18.77 8.23
C ASP A 74 -15.39 -18.24 9.49
N ALA A 75 -14.15 -18.68 9.76
CA ALA A 75 -13.37 -18.19 10.91
C ALA A 75 -12.95 -16.73 10.73
N VAL A 76 -12.55 -16.35 9.51
CA VAL A 76 -12.22 -14.96 9.16
C VAL A 76 -13.44 -14.06 9.29
N GLU A 77 -14.59 -14.45 8.73
CA GLU A 77 -15.83 -13.67 8.83
C GLU A 77 -16.25 -13.45 10.29
N ARG A 78 -16.23 -14.50 11.12
CA ARG A 78 -16.52 -14.36 12.56
C ARG A 78 -15.55 -13.40 13.26
N SER A 79 -14.26 -13.52 12.97
CA SER A 79 -13.23 -12.68 13.60
C SER A 79 -13.37 -11.22 13.17
N TYR A 80 -13.67 -10.99 11.89
CA TYR A 80 -13.92 -9.66 11.36
C TYR A 80 -15.20 -9.05 11.92
N ALA A 81 -16.30 -9.79 11.96
CA ALA A 81 -17.55 -9.33 12.58
C ALA A 81 -17.32 -8.91 14.03
N LYS A 82 -16.61 -9.74 14.82
CA LYS A 82 -16.24 -9.40 16.20
C LYS A 82 -15.38 -8.13 16.28
N ALA A 83 -14.39 -7.98 15.40
CA ALA A 83 -13.56 -6.78 15.34
C ALA A 83 -14.35 -5.52 14.96
N ARG A 84 -15.43 -5.61 14.18
CA ARG A 84 -16.32 -4.47 13.86
C ARG A 84 -17.32 -4.17 14.98
N GLU A 85 -17.76 -5.18 15.73
CA GLU A 85 -18.52 -4.97 16.97
C GLU A 85 -17.69 -4.25 18.04
N ASP A 86 -16.43 -4.66 18.22
CA ASP A 86 -15.54 -4.07 19.23
C ASP A 86 -14.99 -2.70 18.82
N HIS A 87 -14.76 -2.51 17.51
CA HIS A 87 -14.18 -1.30 16.93
C HIS A 87 -15.06 -0.82 15.79
N PRO A 88 -16.19 -0.15 16.10
CA PRO A 88 -17.08 0.39 15.08
C PRO A 88 -16.36 1.47 14.26
N LEU A 89 -16.69 1.54 12.98
CA LEU A 89 -16.11 2.56 12.10
C LEU A 89 -16.68 3.95 12.43
N PRO A 90 -15.84 4.99 12.47
CA PRO A 90 -16.34 6.34 12.56
C PRO A 90 -17.05 6.72 11.25
N GLU A 91 -18.04 7.59 11.37
CA GLU A 91 -18.66 8.21 10.20
C GLU A 91 -17.65 9.15 9.52
N VAL A 92 -17.56 9.07 8.19
CA VAL A 92 -16.77 10.02 7.39
C VAL A 92 -17.66 11.22 7.10
N ASP A 93 -17.11 12.43 7.23
CA ASP A 93 -17.85 13.67 6.98
C ASP A 93 -18.63 13.59 5.64
N PRO A 94 -19.97 13.72 5.66
CA PRO A 94 -20.78 13.70 4.46
C PRO A 94 -20.35 14.72 3.39
N ALA A 95 -19.80 15.87 3.79
CA ALA A 95 -19.27 16.86 2.86
C ALA A 95 -18.03 16.34 2.12
N LEU A 96 -17.13 15.66 2.84
CA LEU A 96 -15.98 14.98 2.23
C LEU A 96 -16.43 13.85 1.30
N ILE A 97 -17.38 13.00 1.73
CA ILE A 97 -17.93 11.94 0.87
C ILE A 97 -18.52 12.51 -0.40
N ARG A 98 -19.27 13.62 -0.30
CA ARG A 98 -19.81 14.31 -1.47
C ARG A 98 -18.71 14.83 -2.40
N PHE A 99 -17.66 15.44 -1.85
CA PHE A 99 -16.50 15.82 -2.64
C PHE A 99 -15.90 14.62 -3.38
N LEU A 100 -15.71 13.48 -2.71
CA LEU A 100 -15.17 12.27 -3.35
C LEU A 100 -16.06 11.75 -4.49
N ILE A 101 -17.38 11.86 -4.37
CA ILE A 101 -18.33 11.43 -5.41
C ILE A 101 -18.29 12.37 -6.61
N ASP A 102 -18.33 13.68 -6.34
CA ASP A 102 -18.51 14.72 -7.36
C ASP A 102 -17.18 15.05 -8.06
N GLU A 103 -16.06 14.96 -7.34
CA GLU A 103 -14.77 15.52 -7.77
C GLU A 103 -13.67 14.48 -8.00
N CYS A 104 -13.83 13.22 -7.56
CA CYS A 104 -12.86 12.15 -7.78
C CYS A 104 -13.32 11.09 -8.80
N ASP A 105 -12.36 10.53 -9.53
CA ASP A 105 -12.52 9.40 -10.41
C ASP A 105 -11.82 8.17 -9.82
N PHE A 106 -12.63 7.18 -9.43
CA PHE A 106 -12.17 5.91 -8.87
C PHE A 106 -12.37 4.75 -9.85
N ASP A 107 -12.67 5.01 -11.12
CA ASP A 107 -12.95 3.96 -12.13
C ASP A 107 -11.69 3.20 -12.59
N VAL A 108 -10.57 3.33 -11.87
CA VAL A 108 -9.37 2.53 -12.10
C VAL A 108 -9.34 1.35 -11.13
N GLU A 109 -9.16 0.14 -11.66
CA GLU A 109 -9.12 -1.07 -10.84
C GLU A 109 -7.72 -1.32 -10.25
N HIS A 110 -7.65 -1.81 -9.01
CA HIS A 110 -6.53 -2.67 -8.62
C HIS A 110 -6.81 -4.08 -9.17
N ALA A 111 -5.75 -4.87 -9.35
CA ALA A 111 -5.92 -6.20 -9.94
C ALA A 111 -6.63 -7.22 -9.04
N GLU A 112 -6.74 -6.95 -7.75
CA GLU A 112 -7.33 -7.84 -6.73
C GLU A 112 -8.57 -7.21 -6.05
N GLY A 113 -9.05 -6.07 -6.57
CA GLY A 113 -10.19 -5.33 -6.04
C GLY A 113 -10.28 -3.90 -6.58
N SER A 114 -11.33 -3.20 -6.20
CA SER A 114 -11.60 -1.82 -6.60
C SER A 114 -10.60 -0.84 -5.94
N PHE A 115 -10.36 0.34 -6.52
CA PHE A 115 -9.52 1.37 -5.87
C PHE A 115 -10.12 1.83 -4.55
N LEU A 116 -11.44 1.97 -4.48
CA LEU A 116 -12.15 2.24 -3.23
C LEU A 116 -11.97 1.11 -2.21
N ASP A 117 -11.94 -0.16 -2.62
CA ASP A 117 -11.79 -1.26 -1.67
C ASP A 117 -10.43 -1.20 -0.96
N HIS A 118 -9.39 -0.76 -1.67
CA HIS A 118 -8.06 -0.56 -1.13
C HIS A 118 -8.02 0.61 -0.13
N LEU A 119 -8.65 1.74 -0.47
CA LEU A 119 -8.77 2.89 0.41
C LEU A 119 -9.52 2.54 1.70
N TYR A 120 -10.67 1.86 1.57
CA TYR A 120 -11.46 1.43 2.72
C TYR A 120 -10.75 0.37 3.54
N PHE A 121 -10.01 -0.57 2.95
CA PHE A 121 -9.16 -1.47 3.72
C PHE A 121 -8.19 -0.71 4.64
N CYS A 122 -7.46 0.27 4.09
CA CYS A 122 -6.50 1.03 4.88
C CYS A 122 -7.21 1.87 5.97
N PHE A 123 -8.35 2.49 5.66
CA PHE A 123 -9.18 3.20 6.63
C PHE A 123 -9.63 2.28 7.78
N GLU A 124 -10.21 1.13 7.46
CA GLU A 124 -10.72 0.17 8.43
C GLU A 124 -9.63 -0.44 9.30
N TYR A 125 -8.45 -0.68 8.72
CA TYR A 125 -7.28 -1.16 9.43
C TYR A 125 -6.78 -0.07 10.40
N SER A 126 -6.63 1.17 9.95
CA SER A 126 -6.14 2.29 10.79
C SER A 126 -7.09 2.61 11.95
N VAL A 127 -8.40 2.52 11.77
CA VAL A 127 -9.39 2.69 12.87
C VAL A 127 -9.10 1.72 14.02
N HIS A 128 -8.74 0.48 13.71
CA HIS A 128 -8.53 -0.56 14.72
C HIS A 128 -7.09 -0.55 15.25
N HIS A 129 -6.11 -0.50 14.35
CA HIS A 129 -4.70 -0.78 14.63
C HIS A 129 -3.80 0.45 14.60
N TYR A 130 -4.35 1.64 14.34
CA TYR A 130 -3.61 2.89 14.47
C TYR A 130 -4.51 4.05 14.98
N PRO A 131 -5.28 3.83 16.06
CA PRO A 131 -6.35 4.73 16.48
C PRO A 131 -5.86 6.10 17.00
N GLN A 132 -4.56 6.24 17.28
CA GLN A 132 -3.97 7.50 17.75
C GLN A 132 -3.91 8.60 16.68
N HIS A 133 -4.08 8.26 15.41
CA HIS A 133 -4.06 9.21 14.30
C HIS A 133 -5.25 9.04 13.36
N SER A 134 -5.57 10.09 12.59
CA SER A 134 -6.79 10.11 11.79
C SER A 134 -6.81 9.02 10.70
N PRO A 135 -7.81 8.12 10.69
CA PRO A 135 -7.97 7.13 9.64
C PRO A 135 -8.35 7.74 8.29
N VAL A 136 -8.81 9.00 8.25
CA VAL A 136 -9.09 9.74 7.00
C VAL A 136 -7.83 9.86 6.14
N VAL A 137 -6.65 9.93 6.75
CA VAL A 137 -5.39 9.86 6.00
C VAL A 137 -5.33 8.59 5.18
N SER A 138 -5.63 7.44 5.79
CA SER A 138 -5.68 6.14 5.10
C SER A 138 -6.84 6.00 4.12
N LEU A 139 -7.95 6.72 4.29
CA LEU A 139 -9.00 6.75 3.28
C LEU A 139 -8.59 7.52 2.03
N LEU A 140 -7.74 8.55 2.17
CA LEU A 140 -7.41 9.48 1.09
C LEU A 140 -5.97 9.33 0.56
N HIS A 141 -5.19 8.43 1.13
CA HIS A 141 -3.73 8.35 0.95
C HIS A 141 -3.24 8.27 -0.52
N SER A 142 -4.06 7.74 -1.43
CA SER A 142 -3.69 7.55 -2.84
C SER A 142 -4.43 8.47 -3.83
N ILE A 143 -5.32 9.37 -3.38
CA ILE A 143 -6.15 10.18 -4.29
C ILE A 143 -5.32 11.18 -5.12
N LEU A 144 -4.20 11.64 -4.54
CA LEU A 144 -3.25 12.56 -5.14
C LEU A 144 -2.15 11.86 -5.95
N GLY A 145 -2.30 10.55 -6.17
CA GLY A 145 -1.37 9.77 -6.97
C GLY A 145 -1.17 8.38 -6.39
N THR A 146 -1.07 7.40 -7.28
CA THR A 146 -0.66 6.04 -6.92
C THR A 146 0.84 5.85 -7.13
N GLY A 147 1.36 4.63 -6.90
CA GLY A 147 2.72 4.26 -7.32
C GLY A 147 2.98 4.38 -8.84
N THR A 148 1.94 4.67 -9.63
CA THR A 148 1.99 5.00 -11.05
C THR A 148 1.52 6.44 -11.28
N ASN A 149 1.25 6.86 -12.52
CA ASN A 149 0.76 8.22 -12.83
C ASN A 149 -0.76 8.29 -12.96
N THR A 150 -1.48 7.47 -12.18
CA THR A 150 -2.93 7.56 -12.02
C THR A 150 -3.27 8.42 -10.80
N PHE A 151 -4.18 9.36 -11.00
CA PHE A 151 -4.66 10.33 -10.01
C PHE A 151 -6.17 10.29 -9.96
N ALA A 152 -6.77 10.25 -8.77
CA ALA A 152 -8.23 10.28 -8.63
C ALA A 152 -8.79 11.68 -8.85
N MET A 153 -7.98 12.73 -8.72
CA MET A 153 -8.39 14.12 -8.95
C MET A 153 -7.27 14.94 -9.58
N GLU A 154 -7.62 16.06 -10.19
CA GLU A 154 -6.67 17.04 -10.71
C GLU A 154 -6.10 17.93 -9.61
N ALA A 155 -4.84 18.39 -9.76
CA ALA A 155 -4.18 19.28 -8.78
C ALA A 155 -4.97 20.57 -8.47
N LYS A 156 -5.69 21.12 -9.46
CA LYS A 156 -6.51 22.33 -9.28
C LYS A 156 -7.63 22.18 -8.24
N LYS A 157 -7.99 20.94 -7.87
CA LYS A 157 -9.03 20.62 -6.88
C LYS A 157 -8.49 20.55 -5.45
N ILE A 158 -7.17 20.65 -5.25
CA ILE A 158 -6.53 20.62 -3.93
C ILE A 158 -7.11 21.66 -2.96
N PRO A 159 -7.32 22.95 -3.33
CA PRO A 159 -7.89 23.93 -2.41
C PRO A 159 -9.25 23.49 -1.85
N ALA A 160 -10.13 22.96 -2.69
CA ALA A 160 -11.44 22.47 -2.27
C ALA A 160 -11.35 21.22 -1.38
N LEU A 161 -10.46 20.27 -1.70
CA LEU A 161 -10.21 19.12 -0.83
C LEU A 161 -9.77 19.55 0.58
N LYS A 162 -8.87 20.54 0.67
CA LYS A 162 -8.33 21.01 1.96
C LYS A 162 -9.39 21.61 2.89
N GLU A 163 -10.50 22.13 2.36
CA GLU A 163 -11.60 22.66 3.17
C GLU A 163 -12.30 21.58 4.01
N HIS A 164 -12.11 20.30 3.65
CA HIS A 164 -12.67 19.14 4.35
C HIS A 164 -11.68 18.44 5.29
N LEU A 165 -10.45 18.94 5.42
CA LEU A 165 -9.37 18.26 6.12
C LEU A 165 -8.77 19.14 7.22
N THR A 166 -8.34 18.49 8.29
CA THR A 166 -7.43 19.12 9.25
C THR A 166 -6.04 19.31 8.65
N ASP A 167 -5.25 20.22 9.23
CA ASP A 167 -3.85 20.41 8.82
C ASP A 167 -3.01 19.13 8.95
N PHE A 168 -3.30 18.32 9.96
CA PHE A 168 -2.66 17.02 10.16
C PHE A 168 -2.98 16.07 9.01
N GLU A 169 -4.27 15.89 8.70
CA GLU A 169 -4.69 14.98 7.62
C GLU A 169 -4.10 15.40 6.29
N TRP A 170 -4.22 16.69 5.96
CA TRP A 170 -3.67 17.23 4.72
C TRP A 170 -2.16 16.94 4.58
N ARG A 171 -1.37 17.22 5.63
CA ARG A 171 0.09 17.02 5.63
C ARG A 171 0.46 15.58 5.25
N HIS A 172 -0.26 14.59 5.78
CA HIS A 172 0.01 13.19 5.51
C HIS A 172 -0.54 12.71 4.16
N ILE A 173 -1.72 13.20 3.76
CA ILE A 173 -2.34 12.87 2.47
C ILE A 173 -1.48 13.39 1.32
N GLU A 174 -1.00 14.64 1.40
CA GLU A 174 -0.16 15.23 0.35
C GLU A 174 1.23 14.59 0.24
N ALA A 175 1.77 14.14 1.37
CA ALA A 175 3.06 13.46 1.43
C ALA A 175 3.03 12.02 0.92
N PHE A 176 1.87 11.35 0.99
CA PHE A 176 1.80 9.91 0.86
C PHE A 176 2.34 9.36 -0.47
N PRO A 177 1.91 9.86 -1.64
CA PRO A 177 2.40 9.33 -2.90
C PRO A 177 3.93 9.53 -3.05
N SER A 178 4.45 10.65 -2.57
CA SER A 178 5.88 10.98 -2.66
C SER A 178 6.71 10.07 -1.77
N VAL A 179 6.30 9.87 -0.52
CA VAL A 179 7.03 9.00 0.41
C VAL A 179 7.03 7.55 -0.10
N LEU A 180 5.91 7.07 -0.64
CA LEU A 180 5.85 5.73 -1.25
C LEU A 180 6.87 5.60 -2.40
N ARG A 181 6.96 6.60 -3.28
CA ARG A 181 7.94 6.59 -4.38
C ARG A 181 9.37 6.62 -3.86
N LEU A 182 9.68 7.47 -2.89
CA LEU A 182 11.03 7.56 -2.28
C LEU A 182 11.44 6.24 -1.62
N LEU A 183 10.50 5.55 -0.97
CA LEU A 183 10.73 4.23 -0.38
C LEU A 183 11.07 3.18 -1.45
N TYR A 184 10.35 3.15 -2.57
CA TYR A 184 10.67 2.27 -3.69
C TYR A 184 12.00 2.60 -4.38
N ASP A 185 12.46 3.85 -4.31
CA ASP A 185 13.62 4.30 -5.07
C ASP A 185 14.97 3.79 -4.53
N LEU A 186 15.02 3.35 -3.26
CA LEU A 186 16.18 2.80 -2.52
C LEU A 186 17.04 3.77 -1.70
N PRO A 187 17.52 4.95 -2.19
CA PRO A 187 18.39 5.82 -1.41
C PRO A 187 17.84 6.18 -0.03
N LEU A 188 16.57 6.58 0.06
CA LEU A 188 15.94 6.92 1.33
C LEU A 188 16.02 5.77 2.34
N ARG A 189 15.69 4.54 1.93
CA ARG A 189 15.75 3.37 2.82
C ARG A 189 17.17 3.07 3.30
N ARG A 190 18.17 3.23 2.43
CA ARG A 190 19.57 3.07 2.80
C ARG A 190 20.00 4.12 3.82
N GLU A 191 19.70 5.38 3.56
CA GLU A 191 20.06 6.49 4.45
C GLU A 191 19.39 6.36 5.82
N LEU A 192 18.11 5.96 5.87
CA LEU A 192 17.40 5.69 7.12
C LEU A 192 18.05 4.54 7.90
N ARG A 193 18.52 3.48 7.23
CA ARG A 193 19.23 2.37 7.88
C ARG A 193 20.60 2.76 8.39
N GLU A 194 21.37 3.51 7.60
CA GLU A 194 22.69 4.03 7.99
C GLU A 194 22.58 4.96 9.21
N ASN A 195 21.47 5.68 9.33
CA ASN A 195 21.19 6.60 10.45
C ASN A 195 20.25 6.02 11.51
N ALA A 196 19.94 4.72 11.48
CA ALA A 196 18.96 4.09 12.39
C ALA A 196 19.31 4.29 13.88
N HIS A 197 20.61 4.36 14.20
CA HIS A 197 21.14 4.59 15.54
C HIS A 197 20.83 5.98 16.13
N ARG A 198 20.37 6.92 15.30
CA ARG A 198 20.02 8.29 15.68
C ARG A 198 18.68 8.74 15.10
N ILE A 199 17.79 7.78 14.84
CA ILE A 199 16.53 8.05 14.14
C ILE A 199 15.63 9.05 14.90
N ASP A 200 15.74 9.05 16.23
CA ASP A 200 15.10 9.97 17.16
C ASP A 200 15.58 11.43 17.02
N ARG A 201 16.70 11.63 16.32
CA ARG A 201 17.26 12.95 16.00
C ARG A 201 16.91 13.46 14.61
N LEU A 202 16.10 12.72 13.86
CA LEU A 202 15.56 13.22 12.60
C LEU A 202 14.68 14.43 12.91
N GLU A 203 15.06 15.58 12.40
CA GLU A 203 14.34 16.82 12.65
C GLU A 203 13.32 17.09 11.55
N ARG A 204 13.73 16.87 10.30
CA ARG A 204 12.95 17.30 9.15
C ARG A 204 13.28 16.48 7.90
N VAL A 205 12.26 16.28 7.07
CA VAL A 205 12.37 15.69 5.74
C VAL A 205 11.76 16.64 4.73
N ASP A 206 12.55 17.03 3.73
CA ASP A 206 12.13 17.93 2.65
C ASP A 206 12.10 17.15 1.32
N PHE A 207 11.02 17.26 0.55
CA PHE A 207 10.82 16.58 -0.75
C PHE A 207 9.74 17.30 -1.58
N ARG A 208 9.27 16.68 -2.67
CA ARG A 208 8.30 17.28 -3.61
C ARG A 208 7.03 16.43 -3.73
N ARG A 209 5.88 17.08 -3.90
CA ARG A 209 4.58 16.43 -4.09
C ARG A 209 4.46 15.80 -5.47
N VAL A 210 3.93 14.58 -5.57
CA VAL A 210 3.85 13.85 -6.85
C VAL A 210 3.04 14.58 -7.92
N ILE A 211 1.87 15.11 -7.58
CA ILE A 211 0.89 15.58 -8.58
C ILE A 211 1.29 16.88 -9.29
N ASP A 212 2.05 17.75 -8.63
CA ASP A 212 2.36 19.11 -9.11
C ASP A 212 3.74 19.64 -8.70
N ASN A 213 4.57 18.81 -8.05
CA ASN A 213 5.94 19.13 -7.65
C ASN A 213 6.07 20.29 -6.63
N GLU A 214 4.99 20.63 -5.94
CA GLU A 214 5.06 21.58 -4.82
C GLU A 214 5.97 21.05 -3.69
N PRO A 215 6.77 21.91 -3.04
CA PRO A 215 7.67 21.48 -1.96
C PRO A 215 6.87 21.05 -0.74
N ILE A 216 7.28 19.94 -0.13
CA ILE A 216 6.77 19.44 1.14
C ILE A 216 7.91 19.42 2.16
N SER A 217 7.60 19.86 3.37
CA SER A 217 8.48 19.75 4.53
C SER A 217 7.71 19.10 5.68
N MET A 218 8.23 18.00 6.20
CA MET A 218 7.65 17.27 7.33
C MET A 218 8.62 17.27 8.50
N SER A 219 8.10 17.37 9.73
CA SER A 219 8.92 17.10 10.91
C SER A 219 9.36 15.63 10.92
N GLY A 220 10.41 15.30 11.67
CA GLY A 220 10.82 13.91 11.86
C GLY A 220 9.71 13.05 12.49
N GLU A 221 8.94 13.63 13.42
CA GLU A 221 7.78 12.97 14.04
C GLU A 221 6.68 12.65 13.00
N ASP A 222 6.28 13.65 12.21
CA ASP A 222 5.30 13.45 11.13
C ASP A 222 5.82 12.42 10.12
N PHE A 223 7.13 12.42 9.83
CA PHE A 223 7.71 11.44 8.92
C PHE A 223 7.61 10.02 9.47
N VAL A 224 7.82 9.80 10.77
CA VAL A 224 7.61 8.50 11.42
C VAL A 224 6.14 8.07 11.34
N ILE A 225 5.21 8.99 11.60
CA ILE A 225 3.78 8.73 11.46
C ILE A 225 3.46 8.32 10.01
N GLN A 226 4.05 9.01 9.03
CA GLN A 226 3.89 8.70 7.61
C GLN A 226 4.38 7.28 7.28
N LEU A 227 5.53 6.86 7.83
CA LEU A 227 6.06 5.51 7.61
C LEU A 227 5.11 4.43 8.15
N ASN A 228 4.39 4.68 9.26
CA ASN A 228 3.36 3.76 9.77
C ASN A 228 2.18 3.64 8.79
N TYR A 229 1.71 4.74 8.20
CA TYR A 229 0.68 4.68 7.15
C TYR A 229 1.16 3.91 5.90
N GLN A 230 2.42 4.10 5.49
CA GLN A 230 3.00 3.35 4.37
C GLN A 230 3.05 1.84 4.69
N LEU A 231 3.40 1.49 5.92
CA LEU A 231 3.45 0.09 6.35
C LEU A 231 2.07 -0.57 6.30
N ILE A 232 1.01 0.11 6.78
CA ILE A 232 -0.38 -0.36 6.70
C ILE A 232 -0.81 -0.53 5.24
N HIS A 233 -0.55 0.46 4.39
CA HIS A 233 -0.86 0.43 2.97
C HIS A 233 -0.25 -0.79 2.27
N LEU A 234 1.01 -1.13 2.60
CA LEU A 234 1.72 -2.25 1.99
C LEU A 234 1.12 -3.62 2.33
N ILE A 235 0.35 -3.75 3.41
CA ILE A 235 -0.30 -5.02 3.79
C ILE A 235 -1.24 -5.51 2.68
N ASP A 236 -1.95 -4.59 2.03
CA ASP A 236 -2.92 -4.92 0.97
C ASP A 236 -2.27 -5.47 -0.31
N PHE A 237 -0.96 -5.27 -0.47
CA PHE A 237 -0.22 -5.69 -1.66
C PHE A 237 0.67 -6.92 -1.40
N LEU A 238 0.57 -7.52 -0.22
CA LEU A 238 1.32 -8.74 0.08
C LEU A 238 0.68 -9.93 -0.64
N PRO A 239 1.47 -10.89 -1.16
CA PRO A 239 0.91 -12.11 -1.72
C PRO A 239 -0.05 -12.78 -0.73
N ALA A 240 -1.18 -13.31 -1.16
CA ALA A 240 -2.09 -13.98 -0.20
C ALA A 240 -1.46 -15.21 0.50
N ALA A 241 -0.54 -15.91 -0.19
CA ALA A 241 0.08 -17.12 0.32
C ALA A 241 1.46 -17.37 -0.31
N ASN A 242 2.20 -18.36 0.22
CA ASN A 242 3.46 -18.89 -0.30
C ASN A 242 4.59 -17.85 -0.33
N TRP A 243 4.71 -17.08 0.74
CA TRP A 243 5.62 -15.93 0.85
C TRP A 243 7.10 -16.27 0.64
N ALA A 244 7.56 -17.45 1.07
CA ALA A 244 8.93 -17.90 0.80
C ALA A 244 9.22 -18.03 -0.70
N THR A 245 8.23 -18.47 -1.47
CA THR A 245 8.34 -18.60 -2.93
C THR A 245 8.25 -17.22 -3.58
N HIS A 246 7.34 -16.37 -3.13
CA HIS A 246 7.12 -15.02 -3.67
C HIS A 246 7.94 -13.94 -2.95
N ALA A 247 9.06 -14.31 -2.32
CA ALA A 247 9.87 -13.41 -1.49
C ALA A 247 10.46 -12.20 -2.26
N ASN A 248 10.50 -12.28 -3.59
CA ASN A 248 10.98 -11.23 -4.47
C ASN A 248 9.87 -10.30 -4.99
N ASP A 249 8.64 -10.44 -4.50
CA ASP A 249 7.61 -9.44 -4.71
C ASP A 249 8.06 -8.09 -4.15
N THR A 250 7.87 -7.01 -4.91
CA THR A 250 8.45 -5.70 -4.60
C THR A 250 7.74 -5.02 -3.44
N ALA A 251 6.41 -5.17 -3.31
CA ALA A 251 5.68 -4.67 -2.17
C ALA A 251 6.07 -5.46 -0.91
N PHE A 252 6.23 -6.79 -1.05
CA PHE A 252 6.66 -7.62 0.07
C PHE A 252 8.10 -7.34 0.51
N ILE A 253 9.03 -7.08 -0.42
CA ILE A 253 10.39 -6.64 -0.08
C ILE A 253 10.34 -5.34 0.71
N LEU A 254 9.60 -4.34 0.21
CA LEU A 254 9.49 -3.04 0.87
C LEU A 254 8.84 -3.16 2.25
N PHE A 255 7.75 -3.91 2.38
CA PHE A 255 7.07 -4.17 3.66
C PHE A 255 8.04 -4.77 4.69
N ARG A 256 8.76 -5.85 4.33
CA ARG A 256 9.68 -6.50 5.28
C ARG A 256 10.81 -5.57 5.72
N ASP A 257 11.37 -4.82 4.78
CA ASP A 257 12.45 -3.89 5.06
C ASP A 257 11.99 -2.74 5.95
N LEU A 258 10.86 -2.13 5.64
CA LEU A 258 10.29 -1.03 6.43
C LEU A 258 9.85 -1.51 7.81
N TYR A 259 9.16 -2.65 7.90
CA TYR A 259 8.76 -3.27 9.17
C TYR A 259 9.97 -3.52 10.08
N ASP A 260 11.03 -4.12 9.54
CA ASP A 260 12.26 -4.41 10.28
C ASP A 260 12.96 -3.14 10.75
N LEU A 261 13.08 -2.12 9.88
CA LEU A 261 13.61 -0.82 10.26
C LEU A 261 12.81 -0.22 11.40
N MET A 262 11.48 -0.08 11.24
CA MET A 262 10.63 0.59 12.22
C MET A 262 10.58 -0.16 13.55
N LYS A 263 10.56 -1.50 13.51
CA LYS A 263 10.57 -2.33 14.72
C LYS A 263 11.91 -2.25 15.45
N SER A 264 13.03 -2.33 14.73
CA SER A 264 14.37 -2.31 15.33
C SER A 264 14.74 -0.96 15.93
N THR A 265 14.14 0.13 15.44
CA THR A 265 14.38 1.48 15.94
C THR A 265 13.30 2.01 16.90
N GLY A 266 12.28 1.21 17.21
CA GLY A 266 11.17 1.63 18.08
C GLY A 266 10.21 2.65 17.46
N MET A 267 10.22 2.81 16.13
CA MET A 267 9.32 3.72 15.38
C MET A 267 7.99 3.08 14.96
N LEU A 268 7.82 1.78 15.17
CA LEU A 268 6.57 1.09 14.88
C LEU A 268 5.51 1.49 15.93
N GLN A 269 4.58 2.35 15.52
CA GLN A 269 3.51 2.91 16.36
C GLN A 269 2.15 2.26 16.09
N ALA A 270 1.90 1.87 14.84
CA ALA A 270 0.72 1.09 14.48
C ALA A 270 0.86 -0.36 14.99
N ASP A 271 -0.24 -0.96 15.43
CA ASP A 271 -0.32 -2.39 15.75
C ASP A 271 -0.31 -3.22 14.46
N VAL A 272 0.90 -3.42 13.94
CA VAL A 272 1.16 -4.27 12.80
C VAL A 272 1.99 -5.45 13.30
N GLY A 273 1.38 -6.63 13.32
CA GLY A 273 2.11 -7.87 13.48
C GLY A 273 2.56 -8.42 12.12
N TYR A 274 3.69 -9.12 12.12
CA TYR A 274 4.22 -9.80 10.96
C TYR A 274 4.74 -11.18 11.37
N VAL A 275 4.28 -12.21 10.66
CA VAL A 275 4.77 -13.58 10.81
C VAL A 275 5.65 -13.91 9.61
N PRO A 276 6.99 -13.96 9.78
CA PRO A 276 7.88 -14.27 8.67
C PRO A 276 7.58 -15.65 8.05
N PRO A 277 7.78 -15.81 6.74
CA PRO A 277 7.60 -17.11 6.12
C PRO A 277 8.66 -18.11 6.58
N GLY A 278 8.32 -19.40 6.47
CA GLY A 278 9.30 -20.47 6.62
C GLY A 278 10.43 -20.36 5.59
N ARG A 279 11.57 -21.01 5.85
CA ARG A 279 12.76 -20.95 4.96
C ARG A 279 12.60 -21.73 3.66
N LEU A 280 11.70 -22.72 3.64
CA LEU A 280 11.52 -23.61 2.49
C LEU A 280 10.58 -22.97 1.45
N ARG A 281 11.07 -22.84 0.22
CA ARG A 281 10.27 -22.39 -0.94
C ARG A 281 9.36 -23.52 -1.40
N THR A 282 8.23 -23.66 -0.71
CA THR A 282 7.17 -24.62 -1.05
C THR A 282 5.93 -23.87 -1.50
N LEU A 283 5.19 -24.47 -2.43
CA LEU A 283 3.89 -23.98 -2.86
C LEU A 283 2.82 -24.89 -2.26
N LYS A 284 1.92 -24.31 -1.47
CA LYS A 284 0.73 -24.98 -0.94
C LYS A 284 -0.49 -24.28 -1.50
N GLY A 285 -1.44 -25.06 -2.03
CA GLY A 285 -2.67 -24.52 -2.62
C GLY A 285 -2.48 -23.70 -3.90
N GLU A 286 -1.27 -23.62 -4.47
CA GLU A 286 -0.98 -22.89 -5.71
C GLU A 286 -0.31 -23.83 -6.72
N LYS A 287 -0.79 -23.83 -7.96
CA LYS A 287 -0.24 -24.64 -9.06
C LYS A 287 0.09 -23.76 -10.26
N PRO A 288 1.17 -22.96 -10.20
CA PRO A 288 1.54 -22.06 -11.28
C PRO A 288 2.07 -22.84 -12.49
N SER A 289 1.90 -22.29 -13.69
CA SER A 289 2.60 -22.80 -14.88
C SER A 289 4.11 -22.56 -14.76
N LEU A 290 4.93 -23.32 -15.50
CA LEU A 290 6.39 -23.10 -15.54
C LEU A 290 6.76 -21.65 -15.88
N ARG A 291 6.01 -21.02 -16.79
CA ARG A 291 6.23 -19.60 -17.14
C ARG A 291 5.90 -18.67 -15.97
N ALA A 292 4.86 -18.98 -15.19
CA ALA A 292 4.47 -18.20 -14.02
C ALA A 292 5.44 -18.35 -12.83
N LEU A 293 6.33 -19.35 -12.84
CA LEU A 293 7.41 -19.50 -11.87
C LEU A 293 8.66 -18.67 -12.20
N LEU A 294 8.87 -18.28 -13.46
CA LEU A 294 10.06 -17.53 -13.85
C LEU A 294 10.22 -16.22 -13.05
N PRO A 295 9.17 -15.41 -12.83
CA PRO A 295 9.29 -14.21 -12.03
C PRO A 295 9.74 -14.48 -10.59
N THR A 296 9.43 -15.63 -9.99
CA THR A 296 9.82 -15.96 -8.61
C THR A 296 11.31 -16.30 -8.49
N LEU A 297 12.00 -16.53 -9.61
CA LEU A 297 13.44 -16.82 -9.63
C LEU A 297 14.30 -15.56 -9.71
N ILE A 298 13.71 -14.39 -9.94
CA ILE A 298 14.44 -13.11 -10.00
C ILE A 298 15.06 -12.83 -8.61
N PRO A 299 16.38 -12.60 -8.49
CA PRO A 299 16.99 -12.25 -7.21
C PRO A 299 16.41 -10.96 -6.62
N VAL A 300 16.24 -10.93 -5.29
CA VAL A 300 15.68 -9.75 -4.57
C VAL A 300 16.35 -8.43 -4.95
N PRO A 301 17.70 -8.31 -4.98
CA PRO A 301 18.35 -7.03 -5.34
C PRO A 301 18.04 -6.59 -6.78
N LEU A 302 17.78 -7.53 -7.69
CA LEU A 302 17.39 -7.22 -9.05
C LEU A 302 15.94 -6.75 -9.11
N SER A 303 15.03 -7.39 -8.38
CA SER A 303 13.63 -6.96 -8.25
C SER A 303 13.54 -5.53 -7.68
N GLU A 304 14.33 -5.20 -6.67
CA GLU A 304 14.41 -3.84 -6.10
C GLU A 304 14.89 -2.81 -7.11
N ARG A 305 15.96 -3.10 -7.86
CA ARG A 305 16.46 -2.20 -8.91
C ARG A 305 15.43 -1.98 -10.02
N MET A 306 14.68 -3.02 -10.39
CA MET A 306 13.59 -2.90 -11.36
C MET A 306 12.47 -2.00 -10.85
N ALA A 307 12.08 -2.12 -9.58
CA ALA A 307 11.07 -1.27 -8.95
C ALA A 307 11.52 0.21 -8.88
N SER A 308 12.73 0.47 -8.41
CA SER A 308 13.32 1.82 -8.38
C SER A 308 13.36 2.44 -9.77
N LYS A 309 13.83 1.71 -10.79
CA LYS A 309 13.83 2.19 -12.17
C LYS A 309 12.41 2.54 -12.65
N SER A 310 11.44 1.68 -12.36
CA SER A 310 10.05 1.91 -12.75
C SER A 310 9.49 3.19 -12.13
N VAL A 311 9.71 3.39 -10.82
CA VAL A 311 9.24 4.60 -10.11
C VAL A 311 9.92 5.86 -10.62
N ARG A 312 11.22 5.82 -10.91
CA ARG A 312 11.93 6.95 -11.54
C ARG A 312 11.35 7.29 -12.90
N THR A 313 11.11 6.30 -13.76
CA THR A 313 10.48 6.53 -15.06
C THR A 313 9.07 7.11 -14.92
N PHE A 314 8.26 6.66 -13.96
CA PHE A 314 6.97 7.28 -13.70
C PHE A 314 7.09 8.74 -13.25
N SER A 315 8.01 9.04 -12.32
CA SER A 315 8.27 10.42 -11.86
C SER A 315 8.75 11.33 -12.97
N GLU A 316 9.71 10.89 -13.80
CA GLU A 316 10.25 11.65 -14.94
C GLU A 316 9.15 12.06 -15.93
N ARG A 317 8.18 11.17 -16.21
CA ARG A 317 7.10 11.45 -17.17
C ARG A 317 6.18 12.61 -16.77
N ILE A 318 6.06 12.89 -15.47
CA ILE A 318 5.21 13.96 -14.96
C ILE A 318 6.03 15.13 -14.40
N GLY A 319 7.36 15.10 -14.55
CA GLY A 319 8.24 16.15 -14.01
C GLY A 319 8.33 16.15 -12.48
N HIS A 320 8.02 15.03 -11.81
CA HIS A 320 8.16 14.91 -10.36
C HIS A 320 9.65 14.74 -9.98
N ASP A 321 10.14 15.66 -9.15
CA ASP A 321 11.50 15.62 -8.61
C ASP A 321 11.57 14.69 -7.39
N MET A 322 12.34 13.61 -7.54
CA MET A 322 12.55 12.58 -6.52
C MET A 322 13.66 12.94 -5.52
N SER A 323 14.20 14.16 -5.57
CA SER A 323 15.17 14.63 -4.58
C SER A 323 14.52 14.77 -3.20
N TYR A 324 15.29 14.43 -2.17
CA TYR A 324 14.88 14.61 -0.78
C TYR A 324 16.07 15.05 0.06
N ARG A 325 15.79 15.58 1.25
CA ARG A 325 16.80 15.93 2.25
C ARG A 325 16.35 15.51 3.64
N LEU A 326 17.19 14.76 4.35
CA LEU A 326 17.03 14.50 5.78
C LEU A 326 17.88 15.50 6.57
N THR A 327 17.27 16.20 7.52
CA THR A 327 17.97 17.08 8.45
C THR A 327 18.00 16.42 9.82
N TRP A 328 19.20 16.31 10.40
CA TRP A 328 19.47 15.62 11.66
C TRP A 328 20.05 16.60 12.68
N ARG A 329 19.70 16.44 13.97
CA ARG A 329 20.27 17.21 15.08
C ARG A 329 21.64 16.73 15.55
#